data_AF-A0A841JSA8-F1
#
_entry.id   AF-A0A841JSA8-F1
#
_cell.length_a   1.000
_cell.length_b   1.000
_cell.length_c   1.000
_cell.angle_alpha   90.00
_cell.angle_beta   90.00
_cell.angle_gamma   90.00
#
_symmetry.space_group_name_H-M   'P 1'
#
loop_
_entity.id
_entity.type
_entity.pdbx_description
1 polymer ?
#
loop_
_entity_poly.entity_id
_entity_poly.type
_entity_poly.pdbx_seq_one_letter_code
_entity_poly.pdbx_strand_id
1 'polypeptide(L)'
;MTRLTRSPIPKLLLFLALTFVMAGVYELIWLNRPDYFRLQSGVNVLPLDLERIALAYSTYSDKKPLPGLTLTRDQQDSAEKIDKVYQEFQALSVKLKGDEADLSKRETSLKTNYTSFERAQWQQYELFVSDRQAPAKAKSDAIRQQMNAILAASNAKTEDDLPSGPAAVAHANLGVQLAKSEAERARAEYEAREYGLQHLTEFQKQPDQQHWIEQEAQTKLLRDKVYQEQLATDHAHAEIYDAFEEYRTALQKRLGYGDFLYFSVGAATTATFGDISPNSTTVRLLVCLQVFCSILLTGLLVSDLAREPK
;
A
#
# COMPACT_ATOMS: atom_id res chain seq x y z
N MET A 1 11.44 64.43 -33.88
CA MET A 1 11.05 63.05 -33.52
C MET A 1 9.97 62.99 -32.41
N THR A 2 9.06 63.97 -32.32
CA THR A 2 8.08 64.09 -31.21
C THR A 2 6.70 64.54 -31.71
N ARG A 3 6.16 63.87 -32.73
CA ARG A 3 4.74 64.02 -33.15
C ARG A 3 3.94 62.72 -33.15
N LEU A 4 4.60 61.56 -33.02
CA LEU A 4 3.94 60.25 -32.96
C LEU A 4 3.33 59.91 -31.59
N THR A 5 3.53 60.75 -30.57
CA THR A 5 3.00 60.53 -29.21
C THR A 5 1.69 61.27 -28.89
N ARG A 6 1.10 62.00 -29.86
CA ARG A 6 -0.11 62.83 -29.64
C ARG A 6 -1.43 62.24 -30.16
N SER A 7 -1.40 61.16 -30.94
CA SER A 7 -2.65 60.55 -31.41
C SER A 7 -3.27 59.72 -30.27
N PRO A 8 -4.59 59.83 -30.01
CA PRO A 8 -5.28 58.99 -29.03
C PRO A 8 -5.42 57.53 -29.50
N ILE A 9 -5.32 57.30 -30.81
CA ILE A 9 -5.49 55.99 -31.47
C ILE A 9 -4.55 54.91 -30.89
N PRO A 10 -3.22 55.10 -30.80
CA PRO A 10 -2.33 54.08 -30.24
C PRO A 10 -2.63 53.75 -28.77
N LYS A 11 -3.09 54.71 -27.97
CA LYS A 11 -3.45 54.50 -26.56
C LYS A 11 -4.75 53.71 -26.43
N LEU A 12 -5.72 53.99 -27.30
CA LEU A 12 -6.97 53.22 -27.40
C LEU A 12 -6.71 51.79 -27.85
N LEU A 13 -5.86 51.60 -28.87
CA LEU A 13 -5.44 50.27 -29.32
C LEU A 13 -4.70 49.51 -28.23
N LEU A 14 -3.84 50.18 -27.45
CA LEU A 14 -3.14 49.58 -26.31
C LEU A 14 -4.12 49.17 -25.20
N PHE A 15 -5.11 50.01 -24.90
CA PHE A 15 -6.18 49.70 -23.94
C PHE A 15 -6.97 48.46 -24.38
N LEU A 16 -7.43 48.43 -25.63
CA LEU A 16 -8.14 47.27 -26.18
C LEU A 16 -7.26 46.02 -26.15
N ALA A 17 -6.02 46.11 -26.64
CA ALA A 17 -5.09 44.98 -26.63
C ALA A 17 -4.87 44.43 -25.22
N LEU A 18 -4.72 45.30 -24.21
CA LEU A 18 -4.60 44.89 -22.81
C LEU A 18 -5.84 44.10 -22.35
N THR A 19 -7.05 44.55 -22.66
CA THR A 19 -8.30 43.84 -22.31
C THR A 19 -8.37 42.46 -22.94
N PHE A 20 -8.07 42.32 -24.24
CA PHE A 20 -8.08 41.05 -24.95
C PHE A 20 -6.99 40.09 -24.46
N VAL A 21 -5.78 40.61 -24.17
CA VAL A 21 -4.68 39.80 -23.63
C VAL A 21 -5.01 39.30 -22.23
N MET A 22 -5.53 40.17 -21.36
CA MET A 22 -5.91 39.77 -20.00
C MET A 22 -7.02 38.72 -20.00
N ALA A 23 -7.99 38.81 -20.91
CA ALA A 23 -9.00 37.77 -21.09
C ALA A 23 -8.37 36.39 -21.39
N GLY A 24 -7.37 36.36 -22.28
CA GLY A 24 -6.63 35.13 -22.58
C GLY A 24 -5.80 34.62 -21.40
N VAL A 25 -5.19 35.52 -20.63
CA VAL A 25 -4.49 35.16 -19.39
C VAL A 25 -5.44 34.52 -18.38
N TYR A 26 -6.64 35.08 -18.21
CA TYR A 26 -7.65 34.52 -17.30
C TYR A 26 -8.17 33.16 -17.77
N GLU A 27 -8.41 32.98 -19.07
CA GLU A 27 -8.79 31.69 -19.63
C GLU A 27 -7.68 30.64 -19.42
N LEU A 28 -6.42 30.98 -19.66
CA LEU A 28 -5.30 30.07 -19.40
C LEU A 28 -5.20 29.68 -17.93
N ILE A 29 -5.43 30.64 -17.02
CA ILE A 29 -5.48 30.35 -15.58
C ILE A 29 -6.66 29.43 -15.27
N TRP A 30 -7.83 29.67 -15.86
CA TRP A 30 -9.02 28.85 -15.67
C TRP A 30 -8.87 27.41 -16.17
N LEU A 31 -8.26 27.21 -17.35
CA LEU A 31 -7.99 25.87 -17.88
C LEU A 31 -7.05 25.06 -16.97
N ASN A 32 -6.12 25.73 -16.29
CA ASN A 32 -5.17 25.06 -15.39
C ASN A 32 -5.68 24.95 -13.94
N ARG A 33 -6.39 25.96 -13.45
CA ARG A 33 -6.83 26.14 -12.05
C ARG A 33 -8.21 26.82 -12.03
N PRO A 34 -9.29 26.12 -12.40
CA PRO A 34 -10.64 26.69 -12.40
C PRO A 34 -11.11 27.10 -10.99
N ASP A 35 -10.53 26.52 -9.93
CA ASP A 35 -10.76 26.90 -8.54
C ASP A 35 -10.26 28.31 -8.17
N TYR A 36 -9.49 28.97 -9.05
CA TYR A 36 -9.01 30.33 -8.84
C TYR A 36 -10.07 31.40 -9.13
N PHE A 37 -11.22 31.05 -9.70
CA PHE A 37 -12.37 31.91 -9.91
C PHE A 37 -13.62 31.33 -9.25
N ARG A 38 -14.56 32.17 -8.82
CA ARG A 38 -15.89 31.76 -8.32
C ARG A 38 -16.97 32.27 -9.25
N LEU A 39 -18.04 31.48 -9.39
CA LEU A 39 -19.22 31.81 -10.19
C LEU A 39 -20.42 32.08 -9.28
N GLN A 40 -21.12 33.20 -9.52
CA GLN A 40 -22.20 33.66 -8.64
C GLN A 40 -23.49 32.82 -8.76
N SER A 41 -23.71 32.17 -9.90
CA SER A 41 -24.88 31.29 -10.15
C SER A 41 -24.78 29.90 -9.51
N GLY A 42 -23.67 29.58 -8.84
CA GLY A 42 -23.50 28.32 -8.13
C GLY A 42 -22.10 28.09 -7.55
N VAL A 43 -21.95 28.43 -6.26
CA VAL A 43 -20.98 27.90 -5.26
C VAL A 43 -19.47 28.15 -5.46
N ASN A 44 -18.79 28.21 -4.31
CA ASN A 44 -17.34 28.03 -4.15
C ASN A 44 -16.87 26.70 -4.79
N VAL A 45 -15.94 26.80 -5.72
CA VAL A 45 -15.27 25.67 -6.36
C VAL A 45 -14.51 24.85 -5.32
N LEU A 46 -14.60 23.51 -5.41
CA LEU A 46 -13.77 22.61 -4.62
C LEU A 46 -12.28 22.93 -4.88
N PRO A 47 -11.44 23.08 -3.84
CA PRO A 47 -10.01 23.28 -4.05
C PRO A 47 -9.42 22.08 -4.81
N LEU A 48 -8.74 22.32 -5.93
CA LEU A 48 -8.04 21.25 -6.65
C LEU A 48 -6.87 20.66 -5.84
N ASP A 49 -6.48 21.32 -4.76
CA ASP A 49 -5.52 20.76 -3.81
C ASP A 49 -6.07 19.51 -3.08
N LEU A 50 -7.38 19.26 -3.13
CA LEU A 50 -7.98 18.00 -2.66
C LEU A 50 -7.60 16.79 -3.52
N GLU A 51 -7.43 16.97 -4.83
CA GLU A 51 -6.88 15.92 -5.72
C GLU A 51 -5.46 15.58 -5.30
N ARG A 52 -4.64 16.60 -4.98
CA ARG A 52 -3.28 16.39 -4.46
C ARG A 52 -3.28 15.71 -3.09
N ILE A 53 -4.23 16.05 -2.23
CA ILE A 53 -4.41 15.40 -0.93
C ILE A 53 -4.79 13.93 -1.14
N ALA A 54 -5.71 13.63 -2.05
CA ALA A 54 -6.10 12.26 -2.41
C ALA A 54 -4.90 11.47 -2.97
N LEU A 55 -4.15 12.04 -3.92
CA LEU A 55 -2.94 11.44 -4.50
C LEU A 55 -1.86 11.16 -3.43
N ALA A 56 -1.65 12.11 -2.51
CA ALA A 56 -0.69 11.95 -1.42
C ALA A 56 -1.15 10.94 -0.35
N TYR A 57 -2.45 10.67 -0.25
CA TYR A 57 -3.01 9.81 0.79
C TYR A 57 -2.66 8.34 0.62
N SER A 58 -2.30 7.92 -0.59
CA SER A 58 -1.74 6.58 -0.88
C SER A 58 -0.47 6.25 -0.07
N THR A 59 0.16 7.23 0.61
CA THR A 59 1.47 7.07 1.25
C THR A 59 1.57 7.46 2.74
N TYR A 60 0.52 7.94 3.40
CA TYR A 60 0.58 8.31 4.83
C TYR A 60 -0.40 7.53 5.73
N SER A 61 0.10 6.41 6.24
CA SER A 61 -0.03 6.08 7.65
C SER A 61 0.36 7.30 8.49
N ASP A 62 -0.58 7.98 9.15
CA ASP A 62 -0.48 8.38 10.56
C ASP A 62 -1.55 9.41 10.98
N LYS A 63 -2.62 8.87 11.57
CA LYS A 63 -3.46 9.50 12.62
C LYS A 63 -4.27 10.75 12.28
N LYS A 64 -4.15 11.35 11.10
CA LYS A 64 -5.02 12.48 10.73
C LYS A 64 -6.07 12.03 9.74
N PRO A 65 -7.36 12.02 10.12
CA PRO A 65 -8.40 11.88 9.13
C PRO A 65 -8.22 12.99 8.10
N LEU A 66 -8.43 12.61 6.85
CA LEU A 66 -8.70 13.52 5.75
C LEU A 66 -9.57 14.72 6.23
N PRO A 67 -9.19 15.97 5.93
CA PRO A 67 -9.97 17.12 6.34
C PRO A 67 -11.39 17.01 5.77
N GLY A 68 -12.40 17.28 6.60
CA GLY A 68 -13.79 17.25 6.16
C GLY A 68 -14.00 18.21 4.98
N LEU A 69 -14.69 17.74 3.95
CA LEU A 69 -15.07 18.55 2.82
C LEU A 69 -16.21 19.48 3.24
N THR A 70 -15.93 20.79 3.38
CA THR A 70 -17.00 21.77 3.58
C THR A 70 -17.57 22.15 2.22
N LEU A 71 -18.51 21.34 1.74
CA LEU A 71 -19.20 21.61 0.49
C LEU A 71 -20.36 22.57 0.75
N THR A 72 -20.46 23.62 -0.08
CA THR A 72 -21.61 24.54 -0.02
C THR A 72 -22.68 24.06 -1.01
N ARG A 73 -23.96 24.24 -0.64
CA ARG A 73 -25.11 23.43 -1.05
C ARG A 73 -25.46 23.36 -2.55
N ASP A 74 -24.97 24.20 -3.45
CA ASP A 74 -25.51 24.28 -4.83
C ASP A 74 -24.66 23.56 -5.92
N GLN A 75 -23.77 22.64 -5.51
CA GLN A 75 -23.10 21.65 -6.38
C GLN A 75 -23.36 20.22 -5.88
N GLN A 76 -24.58 19.95 -5.39
CA GLN A 76 -24.96 18.71 -4.69
C GLN A 76 -24.43 17.47 -5.40
N ASP A 77 -24.78 17.22 -6.66
CA ASP A 77 -24.56 15.89 -7.24
C ASP A 77 -23.08 15.49 -7.38
N SER A 78 -22.22 16.35 -7.95
CA SER A 78 -20.79 16.03 -8.13
C SER A 78 -20.00 16.14 -6.84
N ALA A 79 -20.35 17.10 -5.98
CA ALA A 79 -19.66 17.28 -4.70
C ALA A 79 -20.06 16.19 -3.69
N GLU A 80 -21.33 15.81 -3.65
CA GLU A 80 -21.82 14.66 -2.87
C GLU A 80 -21.24 13.35 -3.42
N LYS A 81 -21.06 13.20 -4.74
CA LYS A 81 -20.37 12.04 -5.32
C LYS A 81 -18.92 11.97 -4.83
N ILE A 82 -18.17 13.08 -4.92
CA ILE A 82 -16.78 13.14 -4.44
C ILE A 82 -16.72 12.85 -2.93
N ASP A 83 -17.56 13.49 -2.12
CA ASP A 83 -17.60 13.29 -0.66
C ASP A 83 -17.97 11.85 -0.29
N LYS A 84 -18.95 11.25 -0.96
CA LYS A 84 -19.35 9.86 -0.72
C LYS A 84 -18.20 8.89 -0.98
N VAL A 85 -17.58 8.96 -2.16
CA VAL A 85 -16.48 8.05 -2.52
C VAL A 85 -15.28 8.29 -1.59
N TYR A 86 -15.04 9.53 -1.19
CA TYR A 86 -13.99 9.90 -0.24
C TYR A 86 -14.20 9.32 1.16
N GLN A 87 -15.43 9.38 1.69
CA GLN A 87 -15.80 8.77 2.97
C GLN A 87 -15.65 7.24 2.92
N GLU A 88 -16.06 6.63 1.81
CA GLU A 88 -15.91 5.18 1.58
C GLU A 88 -14.44 4.77 1.56
N PHE A 89 -13.61 5.45 0.79
CA PHE A 89 -12.16 5.26 0.77
C PHE A 89 -11.53 5.45 2.15
N GLN A 90 -11.94 6.46 2.92
CA GLN A 90 -11.45 6.67 4.28
C GLN A 90 -11.81 5.50 5.20
N ALA A 91 -13.05 5.03 5.15
CA ALA A 91 -13.51 3.89 5.95
C ALA A 91 -12.74 2.61 5.61
N LEU A 92 -12.57 2.31 4.32
CA LEU A 92 -11.80 1.16 3.83
C LEU A 92 -10.33 1.24 4.26
N SER A 93 -9.71 2.42 4.11
CA SER A 93 -8.30 2.64 4.49
C SER A 93 -8.06 2.43 5.99
N VAL A 94 -8.98 2.92 6.84
CA VAL A 94 -8.88 2.73 8.30
C VAL A 94 -9.01 1.25 8.66
N LYS A 95 -9.95 0.55 8.01
CA LYS A 95 -10.19 -0.88 8.24
C LYS A 95 -8.99 -1.73 7.83
N LEU A 96 -8.49 -1.53 6.60
CA LEU A 96 -7.33 -2.20 6.05
C LEU A 96 -6.12 -2.08 6.98
N LYS A 97 -5.83 -0.85 7.47
CA LYS A 97 -4.71 -0.62 8.40
C LYS A 97 -4.87 -1.39 9.71
N GLY A 98 -6.11 -1.48 10.23
CA GLY A 98 -6.40 -2.26 11.43
C GLY A 98 -6.10 -3.75 11.22
N ASP A 99 -6.53 -4.28 10.08
CA ASP A 99 -6.30 -5.69 9.73
C ASP A 99 -4.83 -5.99 9.40
N GLU A 100 -4.10 -5.08 8.75
CA GLU A 100 -2.65 -5.19 8.52
C GLU A 100 -1.87 -5.23 9.84
N ALA A 101 -2.26 -4.41 10.81
CA ALA A 101 -1.65 -4.40 12.14
C ALA A 101 -1.91 -5.72 12.89
N ASP A 102 -3.13 -6.26 12.82
CA ASP A 102 -3.44 -7.57 13.40
C ASP A 102 -2.69 -8.70 12.68
N LEU A 103 -2.63 -8.66 11.34
CA LEU A 103 -1.87 -9.62 10.53
C LEU A 103 -0.39 -9.63 10.92
N SER A 104 0.25 -8.45 10.97
CA SER A 104 1.65 -8.30 11.35
C SER A 104 1.93 -8.87 12.75
N LYS A 105 1.03 -8.60 13.71
CA LYS A 105 1.12 -9.14 15.07
C LYS A 105 1.02 -10.67 15.08
N ARG A 106 0.06 -11.24 14.34
CA ARG A 106 -0.13 -12.70 14.24
C ARG A 106 1.05 -13.39 13.56
N GLU A 107 1.56 -12.82 12.46
CA GLU A 107 2.74 -13.35 11.76
C GLU A 107 3.98 -13.35 12.65
N THR A 108 4.18 -12.28 13.44
CA THR A 108 5.26 -12.21 14.43
C THR A 108 5.12 -13.29 15.49
N SER A 109 3.89 -13.52 16.00
CA SER A 109 3.60 -14.57 16.97
C SER A 109 3.86 -15.97 16.39
N LEU A 110 3.39 -16.24 15.18
CA LEU A 110 3.61 -17.52 14.50
C LEU A 110 5.09 -17.81 14.29
N LYS A 111 5.86 -16.81 13.85
CA LYS A 111 7.31 -16.94 13.65
C LYS A 111 8.04 -17.24 14.96
N THR A 112 7.62 -16.58 16.05
CA THR A 112 8.20 -16.81 17.38
C THR A 112 7.92 -18.23 17.87
N ASN A 113 6.72 -18.74 17.61
CA ASN A 113 6.25 -20.06 18.08
C ASN A 113 6.63 -21.22 17.15
N TYR A 114 7.13 -20.94 15.93
CA TYR A 114 7.49 -21.96 14.95
C TYR A 114 8.60 -22.89 15.44
N THR A 115 9.63 -22.36 16.12
CA THR A 115 10.73 -23.19 16.64
C THR A 115 10.26 -24.22 17.66
N SER A 116 9.29 -23.87 18.51
CA SER A 116 8.68 -24.84 19.44
C SER A 116 7.84 -25.89 18.73
N PHE A 117 7.08 -25.48 17.71
CA PHE A 117 6.30 -26.38 16.86
C PHE A 117 7.20 -27.43 16.19
N GLU A 118 8.27 -26.96 15.54
CA GLU A 118 9.24 -27.79 14.83
C GLU A 118 9.95 -28.75 15.79
N ARG A 119 10.41 -28.26 16.96
CA ARG A 119 11.06 -29.11 17.95
C ARG A 119 10.15 -30.24 18.44
N ALA A 120 8.89 -29.93 18.73
CA ALA A 120 7.91 -30.92 19.16
C ALA A 120 7.62 -31.98 18.07
N GLN A 121 7.63 -31.56 16.80
CA GLN A 121 7.44 -32.45 15.66
C GLN A 121 8.63 -33.41 15.51
N TRP A 122 9.86 -32.88 15.54
CA TRP A 122 11.07 -33.69 15.44
C TRP A 122 11.21 -34.65 16.62
N GLN A 123 10.81 -34.25 17.82
CA GLN A 123 10.82 -35.13 18.97
C GLN A 123 9.88 -36.33 18.79
N GLN A 124 8.67 -36.13 18.28
CA GLN A 124 7.74 -37.23 17.96
C GLN A 124 8.29 -38.14 16.86
N TYR A 125 8.89 -37.54 15.83
CA TYR A 125 9.52 -38.28 14.74
C TYR A 125 10.69 -39.15 15.21
N GLU A 126 11.61 -38.59 16.00
CA GLU A 126 12.76 -39.36 16.52
C GLU A 126 12.32 -40.46 17.51
N LEU A 127 11.27 -40.23 18.31
CA LEU A 127 10.67 -41.28 19.13
C LEU A 127 10.13 -42.42 18.27
N PHE A 128 9.43 -42.12 17.17
CA PHE A 128 8.94 -43.12 16.24
C PHE A 128 10.08 -43.93 15.59
N VAL A 129 11.15 -43.26 15.14
CA VAL A 129 12.34 -43.93 14.59
C VAL A 129 12.97 -44.85 15.64
N SER A 130 13.12 -44.37 16.87
CA SER A 130 13.65 -45.14 17.99
C SER A 130 12.80 -46.37 18.30
N ASP A 131 11.48 -46.23 18.34
CA ASP A 131 10.53 -47.33 18.60
C ASP A 131 10.61 -48.42 17.52
N ARG A 132 10.80 -48.03 16.25
CA ARG A 132 10.98 -48.98 15.14
C ARG A 132 12.29 -49.75 15.22
N GLN A 133 13.35 -49.14 15.73
CA GLN A 133 14.65 -49.80 15.92
C GLN A 133 14.72 -50.65 17.19
N ALA A 134 13.88 -50.39 18.19
CA ALA A 134 13.97 -50.99 19.52
C ALA A 134 14.06 -52.53 19.52
N PRO A 135 13.29 -53.28 18.68
CA PRO A 135 13.40 -54.75 18.65
C PRO A 135 14.77 -55.24 18.17
N ALA A 136 15.32 -54.64 17.11
CA ALA A 136 16.63 -55.02 16.57
C ALA A 136 17.76 -54.59 17.52
N LYS A 137 17.63 -53.43 18.17
CA LYS A 137 18.58 -52.98 19.20
C LYS A 137 18.62 -53.94 20.39
N ALA A 138 17.47 -54.35 20.92
CA ALA A 138 17.40 -55.30 22.03
C ALA A 138 18.04 -56.65 21.67
N LYS A 139 17.84 -57.15 20.44
CA LYS A 139 18.53 -58.35 19.94
C LYS A 139 20.05 -58.16 19.90
N SER A 140 20.54 -57.07 19.32
CA SER A 140 21.97 -56.76 19.24
C SER A 140 22.61 -56.67 20.63
N ASP A 141 21.94 -56.03 21.59
CA ASP A 141 22.43 -55.88 22.96
C ASP A 141 22.49 -57.24 23.69
N ALA A 142 21.49 -58.11 23.49
CA ALA A 142 21.51 -59.47 24.02
C ALA A 142 22.65 -60.32 23.43
N ILE A 143 22.90 -60.21 22.12
CA ILE A 143 24.02 -60.91 21.45
C ILE A 143 25.36 -60.42 22.01
N ARG A 144 25.54 -59.10 22.18
CA ARG A 144 26.76 -58.54 22.78
C ARG A 144 26.99 -59.06 24.21
N GLN A 145 25.94 -59.15 25.02
CA GLN A 145 26.04 -59.74 26.36
C GLN A 145 26.50 -61.20 26.31
N GLN A 146 25.98 -61.99 25.36
CA GLN A 146 26.42 -63.38 25.18
C GLN A 146 27.89 -63.48 24.74
N MET A 147 28.33 -62.63 23.79
CA MET A 147 29.72 -62.57 23.36
C MET A 147 30.66 -62.22 24.53
N ASN A 148 30.30 -61.22 25.33
CA ASN A 148 31.06 -60.84 26.53
C ASN A 148 31.12 -61.96 27.57
N ALA A 149 30.05 -62.75 27.72
CA ALA A 149 30.03 -63.89 28.62
C ALA A 149 30.99 -65.01 28.16
N ILE A 150 31.13 -65.24 26.84
CA ILE A 150 32.10 -66.21 26.30
C ILE A 150 33.54 -65.76 26.56
N LEU A 151 33.84 -64.47 26.37
CA LEU A 151 35.15 -63.89 26.69
C LEU A 151 35.48 -64.08 28.17
N ALA A 152 34.57 -63.71 29.06
CA ALA A 152 34.73 -63.85 30.50
C ALA A 152 34.93 -65.32 30.92
N ALA A 153 34.14 -66.25 30.38
CA ALA A 153 34.26 -67.68 30.68
C ALA A 153 35.58 -68.29 30.19
N SER A 154 36.18 -67.70 29.14
CA SER A 154 37.45 -68.15 28.56
C SER A 154 38.67 -67.45 29.14
N ASN A 155 38.50 -66.54 30.13
CA ASN A 155 39.53 -65.62 30.61
C ASN A 155 40.21 -64.79 29.49
N ALA A 156 39.51 -64.60 28.37
CA ALA A 156 39.97 -63.80 27.24
C ALA A 156 39.54 -62.34 27.45
N LYS A 157 40.45 -61.38 27.21
CA LYS A 157 40.11 -59.95 27.28
C LYS A 157 39.57 -59.42 25.96
N THR A 158 40.04 -60.00 24.87
CA THR A 158 39.66 -59.63 23.51
C THR A 158 39.37 -60.89 22.69
N GLU A 159 38.75 -60.71 21.52
CA GLU A 159 38.49 -61.81 20.59
C GLU A 159 39.77 -62.54 20.17
N ASP A 160 40.87 -61.80 20.01
CA ASP A 160 42.18 -62.35 19.62
C ASP A 160 42.82 -63.22 20.72
N ASP A 161 42.40 -63.06 21.97
CA ASP A 161 42.87 -63.87 23.10
C ASP A 161 42.12 -65.21 23.24
N LEU A 162 41.07 -65.44 22.43
CA LEU A 162 40.29 -66.68 22.50
C LEU A 162 41.12 -67.87 21.98
N PRO A 163 41.28 -68.94 22.78
CA PRO A 163 41.95 -70.13 22.32
C PRO A 163 41.19 -70.77 21.15
N SER A 164 41.93 -71.26 20.15
CA SER A 164 41.34 -71.98 19.02
C SER A 164 40.50 -73.16 19.54
N GLY A 165 39.22 -73.19 19.21
CA GLY A 165 38.31 -74.20 19.73
C GLY A 165 36.83 -73.77 19.71
N PRO A 166 35.95 -74.52 20.41
CA PRO A 166 34.50 -74.28 20.40
C PRO A 166 34.08 -72.88 20.83
N ALA A 167 34.81 -72.25 21.77
CA ALA A 167 34.53 -70.90 22.25
C ALA A 167 34.77 -69.84 21.18
N ALA A 168 35.88 -69.93 20.44
CA ALA A 168 36.17 -69.04 19.31
C ALA A 168 35.13 -69.18 18.19
N VAL A 169 34.71 -70.41 17.87
CA VAL A 169 33.65 -70.66 16.88
C VAL A 169 32.29 -70.10 17.33
N ALA A 170 31.93 -70.29 18.60
CA ALA A 170 30.70 -69.74 19.16
C ALA A 170 30.70 -68.19 19.14
N HIS A 171 31.83 -67.57 19.48
CA HIS A 171 32.01 -66.12 19.41
C HIS A 171 31.84 -65.60 17.97
N ALA A 172 32.53 -66.22 17.01
CA ALA A 172 32.42 -65.85 15.59
C ALA A 172 30.99 -66.00 15.04
N ASN A 173 30.28 -67.06 15.41
CA ASN A 173 28.88 -67.26 15.03
C ASN A 173 27.95 -66.18 15.60
N LEU A 174 28.18 -65.75 16.85
CA LEU A 174 27.46 -64.61 17.43
C LEU A 174 27.82 -63.30 16.73
N GLY A 175 29.07 -63.14 16.26
CA GLY A 175 29.47 -62.01 15.42
C GLY A 175 28.65 -61.90 14.13
N VAL A 176 28.40 -63.02 13.45
CA VAL A 176 27.52 -63.06 12.27
C VAL A 176 26.08 -62.69 12.63
N GLN A 177 25.56 -63.18 13.76
CA GLN A 177 24.21 -62.83 14.23
C GLN A 177 24.11 -61.35 14.61
N LEU A 178 25.15 -60.79 15.24
CA LEU A 178 25.23 -59.37 15.56
C LEU A 178 25.21 -58.53 14.28
N ALA A 179 26.01 -58.88 13.28
CA ALA A 179 26.04 -58.19 11.99
C ALA A 179 24.66 -58.20 11.31
N LYS A 180 23.95 -59.34 11.36
CA LYS A 180 22.57 -59.44 10.84
C LYS A 180 21.60 -58.55 11.61
N SER A 181 21.67 -58.55 12.94
CA SER A 181 20.81 -57.72 13.80
C SER A 181 21.08 -56.22 13.60
N GLU A 182 22.33 -55.82 13.40
CA GLU A 182 22.70 -54.44 13.07
C GLU A 182 22.21 -54.03 11.68
N ALA A 183 22.25 -54.94 10.69
CA ALA A 183 21.65 -54.69 9.37
C ALA A 183 20.11 -54.56 9.46
N GLU A 184 19.43 -55.39 10.27
CA GLU A 184 18.00 -55.25 10.55
C GLU A 184 17.69 -53.89 11.19
N ARG A 185 18.52 -53.44 12.15
CA ARG A 185 18.38 -52.12 12.80
C ARG A 185 18.52 -50.97 11.81
N ALA A 186 19.57 -51.00 10.98
CA ALA A 186 19.83 -49.97 9.97
C ALA A 186 18.69 -49.91 8.92
N ARG A 187 18.15 -51.06 8.54
CA ARG A 187 16.99 -51.15 7.66
C ARG A 187 15.73 -50.55 8.29
N ALA A 188 15.45 -50.92 9.55
CA ALA A 188 14.31 -50.37 10.28
C ALA A 188 14.42 -48.85 10.48
N GLU A 189 15.62 -48.34 10.70
CA GLU A 189 15.89 -46.89 10.71
C GLU A 189 15.56 -46.26 9.37
N TYR A 190 16.10 -46.80 8.28
CA TYR A 190 15.90 -46.28 6.94
C TYR A 190 14.40 -46.22 6.59
N GLU A 191 13.69 -47.33 6.77
CA GLU A 191 12.25 -47.43 6.49
C GLU A 191 11.43 -46.47 7.39
N ALA A 192 11.79 -46.31 8.66
CA ALA A 192 11.11 -45.38 9.57
C ALA A 192 11.35 -43.92 9.18
N ARG A 193 12.58 -43.56 8.80
CA ARG A 193 12.93 -42.21 8.37
C ARG A 193 12.25 -41.87 7.04
N GLU A 194 12.27 -42.79 6.07
CA GLU A 194 11.56 -42.64 4.80
C GLU A 194 10.06 -42.43 5.02
N TYR A 195 9.43 -43.29 5.84
CA TYR A 195 8.02 -43.14 6.21
C TYR A 195 7.76 -41.77 6.84
N GLY A 196 8.55 -41.37 7.83
CA GLY A 196 8.26 -40.14 8.56
C GLY A 196 8.47 -38.87 7.74
N LEU A 197 9.39 -38.86 6.77
CA LEU A 197 9.52 -37.76 5.81
C LEU A 197 8.30 -37.65 4.89
N GLN A 198 7.71 -38.77 4.47
CA GLN A 198 6.49 -38.79 3.65
C GLN A 198 5.23 -38.43 4.46
N HIS A 199 5.26 -38.63 5.78
CA HIS A 199 4.10 -38.49 6.67
C HIS A 199 4.34 -37.49 7.80
N LEU A 200 5.08 -36.39 7.53
CA LEU A 200 5.47 -35.40 8.55
C LEU A 200 4.28 -34.84 9.35
N THR A 201 3.09 -34.76 8.74
CA THR A 201 1.85 -34.29 9.39
C THR A 201 1.36 -35.24 10.48
N GLU A 202 1.70 -36.52 10.43
CA GLU A 202 1.33 -37.49 11.48
C GLU A 202 2.05 -37.26 12.81
N PHE A 203 3.14 -36.46 12.80
CA PHE A 203 3.94 -36.08 13.97
C PHE A 203 3.54 -34.69 14.52
N GLN A 204 2.35 -34.21 14.16
CA GLN A 204 1.80 -32.92 14.59
C GLN A 204 0.66 -33.10 15.60
N LYS A 205 0.69 -34.16 16.43
CA LYS A 205 -0.45 -34.58 17.26
C LYS A 205 -0.58 -33.84 18.58
N GLN A 206 0.43 -33.06 18.99
CA GLN A 206 0.38 -32.38 20.28
C GLN A 206 -0.58 -31.18 20.26
N PRO A 207 -1.27 -30.88 21.38
CA PRO A 207 -2.19 -29.75 21.47
C PRO A 207 -1.57 -28.42 21.03
N ASP A 208 -0.32 -28.14 21.44
CA ASP A 208 0.39 -26.91 21.09
C ASP A 208 0.65 -26.81 19.57
N GLN A 209 0.86 -27.95 18.90
CA GLN A 209 1.06 -27.99 17.47
C GLN A 209 -0.25 -27.76 16.72
N GLN A 210 -1.34 -28.37 17.18
CA GLN A 210 -2.67 -28.15 16.62
C GLN A 210 -3.09 -26.69 16.76
N HIS A 211 -2.86 -26.09 17.93
CA HIS A 211 -3.10 -24.67 18.13
C HIS A 211 -2.26 -23.79 17.19
N TRP A 212 -0.99 -24.12 16.94
CA TRP A 212 -0.17 -23.40 15.96
C TRP A 212 -0.74 -23.53 14.53
N ILE A 213 -1.15 -24.73 14.12
CA ILE A 213 -1.76 -24.98 12.79
C ILE A 213 -3.07 -24.18 12.64
N GLU A 214 -3.91 -24.16 13.67
CA GLU A 214 -5.15 -23.36 13.68
C GLU A 214 -4.83 -21.87 13.55
N GLN A 215 -3.84 -21.36 14.28
CA GLN A 215 -3.39 -19.97 14.16
C GLN A 215 -2.84 -19.65 12.78
N GLU A 216 -2.10 -20.56 12.16
CA GLU A 216 -1.56 -20.41 10.81
C GLU A 216 -2.69 -20.35 9.77
N ALA A 217 -3.67 -21.25 9.87
CA ALA A 217 -4.86 -21.24 9.03
C ALA A 217 -5.67 -19.94 9.17
N GLN A 218 -5.90 -19.47 10.40
CA GLN A 218 -6.57 -18.18 10.65
C GLN A 218 -5.77 -17.00 10.10
N THR A 219 -4.45 -17.03 10.23
CA THR A 219 -3.57 -15.97 9.71
C THR A 219 -3.58 -15.95 8.18
N LYS A 220 -3.66 -17.11 7.53
CA LYS A 220 -3.85 -17.20 6.08
C LYS A 220 -5.17 -16.58 5.63
N LEU A 221 -6.28 -16.89 6.31
CA LEU A 221 -7.58 -16.27 6.03
C LEU A 221 -7.54 -14.75 6.22
N LEU A 222 -6.85 -14.27 7.26
CA LEU A 222 -6.66 -12.83 7.49
C LEU A 222 -5.80 -12.19 6.39
N ARG A 223 -4.76 -12.88 5.90
CA ARG A 223 -3.93 -12.40 4.78
C ARG A 223 -4.76 -12.25 3.51
N ASP A 224 -5.58 -13.24 3.19
CA ASP A 224 -6.49 -13.17 2.04
C ASP A 224 -7.49 -12.02 2.20
N LYS A 225 -8.02 -11.81 3.40
CA LYS A 225 -8.90 -10.68 3.73
C LYS A 225 -8.20 -9.33 3.52
N VAL A 226 -6.99 -9.14 4.07
CA VAL A 226 -6.17 -7.92 3.89
C VAL A 226 -5.93 -7.65 2.41
N TYR A 227 -5.62 -8.68 1.63
CA TYR A 227 -5.44 -8.53 0.19
C TYR A 227 -6.72 -8.05 -0.52
N GLN A 228 -7.89 -8.61 -0.19
CA GLN A 228 -9.16 -8.15 -0.76
C GLN A 228 -9.50 -6.71 -0.32
N GLU A 229 -9.20 -6.34 0.92
CA GLU A 229 -9.41 -4.98 1.41
C GLU A 229 -8.46 -3.97 0.75
N GLN A 230 -7.23 -4.37 0.45
CA GLN A 230 -6.30 -3.57 -0.35
C GLN A 230 -6.88 -3.31 -1.74
N LEU A 231 -7.34 -4.34 -2.44
CA LEU A 231 -7.96 -4.18 -3.76
C LEU A 231 -9.19 -3.26 -3.73
N ALA A 232 -10.04 -3.40 -2.72
CA ALA A 232 -11.21 -2.53 -2.55
C ALA A 232 -10.79 -1.08 -2.27
N THR A 233 -9.75 -0.88 -1.46
CA THR A 233 -9.20 0.45 -1.15
C THR A 233 -8.59 1.10 -2.40
N ASP A 234 -7.85 0.34 -3.19
CA ASP A 234 -7.26 0.81 -4.45
C ASP A 234 -8.34 1.16 -5.49
N HIS A 235 -9.42 0.38 -5.54
CA HIS A 235 -10.57 0.68 -6.39
C HIS A 235 -11.26 1.99 -5.96
N ALA A 236 -11.57 2.15 -4.67
CA ALA A 236 -12.16 3.38 -4.15
C ALA A 236 -11.24 4.59 -4.39
N HIS A 237 -9.92 4.40 -4.32
CA HIS A 237 -8.95 5.44 -4.66
C HIS A 237 -9.03 5.86 -6.13
N ALA A 238 -9.17 4.91 -7.06
CA ALA A 238 -9.37 5.21 -8.47
C ALA A 238 -10.71 5.95 -8.71
N GLU A 239 -11.79 5.54 -8.04
CA GLU A 239 -13.09 6.23 -8.16
C GLU A 239 -13.05 7.69 -7.69
N ILE A 240 -12.23 8.01 -6.68
CA ILE A 240 -12.01 9.40 -6.25
C ILE A 240 -11.39 10.21 -7.38
N TYR A 241 -10.37 9.65 -8.05
CA TYR A 241 -9.70 10.32 -9.15
C TYR A 241 -10.68 10.59 -10.30
N ASP A 242 -11.45 9.58 -10.70
CA ASP A 242 -12.45 9.71 -11.76
C ASP A 242 -13.50 10.77 -11.41
N ALA A 243 -13.95 10.83 -10.15
CA ALA A 243 -14.90 11.84 -9.69
C ALA A 243 -14.31 13.26 -9.74
N PHE A 244 -13.03 13.44 -9.41
CA PHE A 244 -12.34 14.73 -9.54
C PHE A 244 -12.13 15.14 -11.00
N GLU A 245 -11.75 14.21 -11.87
CA GLU A 245 -11.56 14.47 -13.30
C GLU A 245 -12.89 14.85 -13.98
N GLU A 246 -13.98 14.13 -13.67
CA GLU A 246 -15.32 14.44 -14.15
C GLU A 246 -15.75 15.84 -13.71
N TYR A 247 -15.57 16.17 -12.43
CA TYR A 247 -15.85 17.50 -11.90
C TYR A 247 -15.04 18.59 -12.61
N ARG A 248 -13.73 18.39 -12.76
CA ARG A 248 -12.83 19.33 -13.43
C ARG A 248 -13.24 19.57 -14.88
N THR A 249 -13.54 18.50 -15.61
CA THR A 249 -13.94 18.56 -17.02
C THR A 249 -15.28 19.28 -17.18
N ALA A 250 -16.25 18.99 -16.31
CA ALA A 250 -17.53 19.69 -16.30
C ALA A 250 -17.37 21.19 -15.99
N LEU A 251 -16.45 21.52 -15.07
CA LEU A 251 -16.19 22.89 -14.67
C LEU A 251 -15.49 23.69 -15.77
N GLN A 252 -14.43 23.15 -16.37
CA GLN A 252 -13.70 23.83 -17.47
C GLN A 252 -14.62 24.21 -18.63
N LYS A 253 -15.65 23.41 -18.92
CA LYS A 253 -16.64 23.67 -19.98
C LYS A 253 -17.60 24.83 -19.69
N ARG A 254 -17.65 25.35 -18.46
CA ARG A 254 -18.60 26.42 -18.08
C ARG A 254 -18.22 27.81 -18.52
N LEU A 255 -16.91 28.09 -18.62
CA LEU A 255 -16.40 29.41 -19.03
C LEU A 255 -15.45 29.23 -20.19
N GLY A 256 -15.59 30.10 -21.18
CA GLY A 256 -14.63 30.23 -22.27
C GLY A 256 -14.03 31.63 -22.35
N TYR A 257 -13.21 31.84 -23.37
CA TYR A 257 -12.62 33.15 -23.68
C TYR A 257 -13.64 34.30 -23.65
N GLY A 258 -14.84 34.09 -24.20
CA GLY A 258 -15.88 35.12 -24.28
C GLY A 258 -16.33 35.64 -22.91
N ASP A 259 -16.47 34.73 -21.94
CA ASP A 259 -16.86 35.07 -20.57
C ASP A 259 -15.73 35.85 -19.86
N PHE A 260 -14.46 35.46 -20.10
CA PHE A 260 -13.31 36.19 -19.58
C PHE A 260 -13.07 37.53 -20.28
N LEU A 261 -13.48 37.67 -21.54
CA LEU A 261 -13.48 38.95 -22.23
C LEU A 261 -14.52 39.88 -21.63
N TYR A 262 -15.73 39.39 -21.37
CA TYR A 262 -16.77 40.13 -20.65
C TYR A 262 -16.28 40.56 -19.25
N PHE A 263 -15.70 39.65 -18.48
CA PHE A 263 -15.10 39.93 -17.18
C PHE A 263 -13.98 40.99 -17.27
N SER A 264 -13.09 40.86 -18.26
CA SER A 264 -11.96 41.77 -18.50
C SER A 264 -12.44 43.17 -18.87
N VAL A 265 -13.50 43.30 -19.68
CA VAL A 265 -14.14 44.59 -19.97
C VAL A 265 -14.70 45.20 -18.69
N GLY A 266 -15.48 44.43 -17.91
CA GLY A 266 -16.04 44.90 -16.64
C GLY A 266 -14.96 45.36 -15.64
N ALA A 267 -13.84 44.64 -15.55
CA ALA A 267 -12.71 45.03 -14.73
C ALA A 267 -12.05 46.33 -15.27
N ALA A 268 -11.80 46.42 -16.57
CA ALA A 268 -11.15 47.58 -17.19
C ALA A 268 -11.98 48.86 -17.08
N THR A 269 -13.31 48.75 -17.14
CA THR A 269 -14.25 49.88 -17.01
C THR A 269 -14.72 50.10 -15.58
N THR A 270 -14.24 49.32 -14.61
CA THR A 270 -14.71 49.31 -13.21
C THR A 270 -16.20 48.98 -13.04
N ALA A 271 -16.84 48.41 -14.07
CA ALA A 271 -18.23 47.94 -14.07
C ALA A 271 -18.26 46.44 -13.75
N THR A 272 -17.92 46.07 -12.52
CA THR A 272 -17.88 44.66 -12.11
C THR A 272 -19.27 44.17 -11.72
N PHE A 273 -19.80 43.19 -12.45
CA PHE A 273 -21.14 42.62 -12.21
C PHE A 273 -21.16 41.50 -11.17
N GLY A 274 -19.99 40.94 -10.82
CA GLY A 274 -19.84 39.97 -9.72
C GLY A 274 -20.14 38.52 -10.09
N ASP A 275 -20.52 38.25 -11.34
CA ASP A 275 -20.82 36.95 -11.91
C ASP A 275 -19.60 36.02 -11.98
N ILE A 276 -18.43 36.58 -12.28
CA ILE A 276 -17.10 35.95 -12.15
C ILE A 276 -16.30 36.74 -11.12
N SER A 277 -15.75 36.06 -10.11
CA SER A 277 -14.95 36.72 -9.07
C SER A 277 -13.64 35.98 -8.75
N PRO A 278 -12.52 36.70 -8.50
CA PRO A 278 -11.24 36.07 -8.22
C PRO A 278 -11.20 35.43 -6.81
N ASN A 279 -10.96 34.12 -6.76
CA ASN A 279 -10.86 33.34 -5.53
C ASN A 279 -9.45 33.33 -4.92
N SER A 280 -8.42 33.26 -5.77
CA SER A 280 -7.02 33.15 -5.36
C SER A 280 -6.34 34.51 -5.22
N THR A 281 -5.43 34.65 -4.24
CA THR A 281 -4.59 35.85 -4.05
C THR A 281 -3.86 36.24 -5.33
N THR A 282 -3.36 35.25 -6.09
CA THR A 282 -2.64 35.50 -7.36
C THR A 282 -3.54 36.17 -8.39
N VAL A 283 -4.76 35.66 -8.58
CA VAL A 283 -5.69 36.23 -9.55
C VAL A 283 -6.21 37.58 -9.08
N ARG A 284 -6.46 37.76 -7.78
CA ARG A 284 -6.82 39.07 -7.20
C ARG A 284 -5.76 40.13 -7.51
N LEU A 285 -4.48 39.81 -7.34
CA LEU A 285 -3.39 40.73 -7.68
C LEU A 285 -3.34 41.06 -9.18
N LEU A 286 -3.57 40.07 -10.05
CA LEU A 286 -3.65 40.29 -11.51
C LEU A 286 -4.81 41.19 -11.90
N VAL A 287 -6.00 40.99 -11.31
CA VAL A 287 -7.18 41.85 -11.52
C VAL A 287 -6.88 43.27 -11.04
N CYS A 288 -6.30 43.44 -9.85
CA CYS A 288 -5.89 44.76 -9.36
C CYS A 288 -4.91 45.47 -10.30
N LEU A 289 -3.93 44.74 -10.83
CA LEU A 289 -2.96 45.28 -11.79
C LEU A 289 -3.65 45.74 -13.08
N GLN A 290 -4.56 44.92 -13.63
CA GLN A 290 -5.34 45.29 -14.81
C GLN A 290 -6.16 46.55 -14.57
N VAL A 291 -6.89 46.63 -13.45
CA VAL A 291 -7.70 47.81 -13.09
C VAL A 291 -6.81 49.05 -13.01
N PHE A 292 -5.67 48.95 -12.33
CA PHE A 292 -4.71 50.06 -12.21
C PHE A 292 -4.21 50.54 -13.57
N CYS A 293 -3.78 49.63 -14.45
CA CYS A 293 -3.36 49.97 -15.81
C CYS A 293 -4.49 50.59 -16.63
N SER A 294 -5.72 50.10 -16.47
CA SER A 294 -6.90 50.58 -17.21
C SER A 294 -7.28 52.00 -16.80
N ILE A 295 -7.23 52.33 -15.50
CA ILE A 295 -7.46 53.68 -14.98
C ILE A 295 -6.40 54.66 -15.52
N LEU A 296 -5.12 54.26 -15.51
CA LEU A 296 -4.05 55.09 -16.06
C LEU A 296 -4.23 55.37 -17.55
N LEU A 297 -4.52 54.34 -18.35
CA LEU A 297 -4.73 54.49 -19.80
C LEU A 297 -5.96 55.35 -20.10
N THR A 298 -7.07 55.14 -19.38
CA THR A 298 -8.28 55.95 -19.52
C THR A 298 -8.02 57.41 -19.16
N GLY A 299 -7.33 57.67 -18.05
CA GLY A 299 -6.97 59.04 -17.65
C GLY A 299 -6.09 59.75 -18.69
N LEU A 300 -5.13 59.04 -19.29
CA LEU A 300 -4.31 59.57 -20.38
C LEU A 300 -5.12 59.84 -21.65
N LEU A 301 -6.03 58.94 -22.02
CA LEU A 301 -6.93 59.11 -23.16
C LEU A 301 -7.85 60.33 -23.00
N VAL A 302 -8.48 60.47 -21.83
CA VAL A 302 -9.34 61.62 -21.53
C VAL A 302 -8.54 62.92 -21.52
N SER A 303 -7.32 62.91 -20.98
CA SER A 303 -6.45 64.09 -20.97
C SER A 303 -6.05 64.54 -22.37
N ASP A 304 -5.77 63.61 -23.29
CA ASP A 304 -5.46 63.94 -24.69
C ASP A 304 -6.69 64.47 -25.44
N LEU A 305 -7.84 63.81 -25.28
CA LEU A 305 -9.10 64.23 -25.90
C LEU A 305 -9.52 65.63 -25.42
N ALA A 306 -9.31 65.95 -24.15
CA ALA A 306 -9.56 67.29 -23.60
C ALA A 306 -8.55 68.35 -24.06
N ARG A 307 -7.38 67.93 -24.59
CA ARG A 307 -6.29 68.80 -25.05
C ARG A 307 -6.26 69.00 -26.56
N GLU A 308 -7.13 68.37 -27.34
CA GLU A 308 -7.34 68.75 -28.74
C GLU A 308 -8.22 70.02 -28.78
N PRO A 309 -7.66 71.23 -28.99
CA PRO A 309 -8.48 72.38 -29.33
C PRO A 309 -9.09 72.10 -30.72
N LYS A 310 -10.36 72.49 -30.87
CA LYS A 310 -11.00 72.61 -32.19
C LYS A 310 -10.14 73.38 -33.17
#